data_AF-A0A2V9RER4-F1
#
_entry.id   AF-A0A2V9RER4-F1
#
_cell.length_a   1.000
_cell.length_b   1.000
_cell.length_c   1.000
_cell.angle_alpha   90.00
_cell.angle_beta   90.00
_cell.angle_gamma   90.00
#
_symmetry.space_group_name_H-M   'P 1'
#
loop_
_entity.id
_entity.type
_entity.pdbx_description
1 polymer ?
#
loop_
_entity_poly.entity_id
_entity_poly.type
_entity_poly.pdbx_seq_one_letter_code
_entity_poly.pdbx_strand_id
1 'polypeptide(L)'
;MLRSLFISLSESRGLRSFAERSSIGQKVAARFVAGIGVEDALRVAAALNQKGLSVSVDNLGENVTNPDEARASAGLYHQLLEQIAVRRLDANVSLKLTHMGLDVEEQLARDLVGGLVKRAAAIAPPNFVRVDMEGSAYTQRTLDFVHELHRAPGNQGCVGAVIQAYMRSAEADVAKLLAEGIRIRLCKGAYKELPEIALQEKSEVDASYVRLMKILLKSSVYHGLATHDEAIINDAKAFATREKISRDAFEFQMLYGIRRDLQLRLIKEGWRMRVYVPFGTEWYPYFMRRLAERPANALFIARNLLRR
;
A
#
# COMPACT_ATOMS: atom_id res chain seq x y z
N MET A 1 -8.40 -5.60 23.57
CA MET A 1 -7.89 -6.90 24.05
C MET A 1 -7.38 -7.77 22.91
N LEU A 2 -8.18 -8.14 21.89
CA LEU A 2 -7.70 -8.92 20.73
C LEU A 2 -6.67 -8.19 19.86
N ARG A 3 -6.91 -6.92 19.50
CA ARG A 3 -5.98 -6.11 18.68
C ARG A 3 -4.61 -5.96 19.34
N SER A 4 -4.58 -5.62 20.63
CA SER A 4 -3.34 -5.47 21.41
C SER A 4 -2.59 -6.79 21.57
N LEU A 5 -3.30 -7.90 21.76
CA LEU A 5 -2.71 -9.24 21.80
C LEU A 5 -2.02 -9.60 20.48
N PHE A 6 -2.69 -9.43 19.33
CA PHE A 6 -2.10 -9.74 18.02
C PHE A 6 -0.93 -8.81 17.66
N ILE A 7 -0.96 -7.54 18.05
CA ILE A 7 0.18 -6.63 17.89
C ILE A 7 1.37 -7.13 18.73
N SER A 8 1.15 -7.47 20.00
CA SER A 8 2.22 -8.03 20.85
C SER A 8 2.78 -9.36 20.31
N LEU A 9 1.92 -10.23 19.76
CA LEU A 9 2.36 -11.48 19.12
C LEU A 9 3.16 -11.24 17.82
N SER A 10 2.94 -10.10 17.15
CA SER A 10 3.69 -9.73 15.94
C SER A 10 5.14 -9.35 16.23
N GLU A 11 5.43 -8.92 17.47
CA GLU A 11 6.77 -8.51 17.92
C GLU A 11 7.60 -9.70 18.47
N SER A 12 6.98 -10.88 18.64
CA SER A 12 7.65 -12.06 19.17
C SER A 12 8.51 -12.78 18.12
N ARG A 13 9.85 -12.68 18.27
CA ARG A 13 10.83 -13.34 17.38
C ARG A 13 10.71 -14.88 17.36
N GLY A 14 10.37 -15.50 18.49
CA GLY A 14 10.23 -16.96 18.59
C GLY A 14 9.02 -17.50 17.84
N LEU A 15 7.86 -16.87 18.03
CA LEU A 15 6.63 -17.22 17.31
C LEU A 15 6.74 -16.94 15.82
N ARG A 16 7.42 -15.85 15.47
CA ARG A 16 7.76 -15.50 14.10
C ARG A 16 8.55 -16.62 13.42
N SER A 17 9.68 -17.03 14.00
CA SER A 17 10.53 -18.09 13.44
C SER A 17 9.79 -19.42 13.28
N PHE A 18 8.95 -19.80 14.26
CA PHE A 18 8.14 -21.01 14.18
C PHE A 18 7.10 -20.94 13.05
N ALA A 19 6.37 -19.83 12.93
CA ALA A 19 5.33 -19.65 11.93
C ALA A 19 5.90 -19.57 10.51
N GLU A 20 7.04 -18.89 10.32
CA GLU A 20 7.73 -18.76 9.04
C GLU A 20 8.27 -20.11 8.52
N ARG A 21 8.67 -21.01 9.43
CA ARG A 21 9.18 -22.36 9.12
C ARG A 21 8.08 -23.42 9.00
N SER A 22 6.87 -23.13 9.45
CA SER A 22 5.75 -24.08 9.47
C SER A 22 4.96 -24.06 8.16
N SER A 23 4.73 -25.23 7.57
CA SER A 23 3.89 -25.38 6.37
C SER A 23 2.43 -24.96 6.61
N ILE A 24 1.94 -25.07 7.84
CA ILE A 24 0.61 -24.60 8.24
C ILE A 24 0.60 -23.07 8.29
N GLY A 25 1.63 -22.45 8.89
CA GLY A 25 1.78 -21.00 8.94
C GLY A 25 1.80 -20.38 7.54
N GLN A 26 2.60 -20.97 6.64
CA GLN A 26 2.69 -20.55 5.23
C GLN A 26 1.35 -20.71 4.48
N LYS A 27 0.62 -21.81 4.67
CA LYS A 27 -0.70 -22.02 4.05
C LYS A 27 -1.74 -20.98 4.50
N VAL A 28 -1.72 -20.58 5.77
CA VAL A 28 -2.64 -19.56 6.28
C VAL A 28 -2.23 -18.16 5.79
N ALA A 29 -0.93 -17.88 5.72
CA ALA A 29 -0.40 -16.63 5.20
C ALA A 29 -0.67 -16.42 3.71
N ALA A 30 -0.68 -17.50 2.91
CA ALA A 30 -0.92 -17.48 1.46
C ALA A 30 -2.26 -16.84 1.04
N ARG A 31 -3.20 -16.65 1.98
CA ARG A 31 -4.41 -15.88 1.73
C ARG A 31 -4.15 -14.38 1.56
N PHE A 32 -3.20 -13.85 2.33
CA PHE A 32 -2.93 -12.42 2.50
C PHE A 32 -1.58 -11.98 1.90
N VAL A 33 -0.72 -12.93 1.56
CA VAL A 33 0.61 -12.72 0.98
C VAL A 33 0.72 -13.61 -0.26
N ALA A 34 1.32 -13.10 -1.34
CA ALA A 34 1.41 -13.82 -2.62
C ALA A 34 2.32 -15.05 -2.55
N GLY A 35 3.36 -14.95 -1.71
CA GLY A 35 4.43 -15.92 -1.53
C GLY A 35 5.68 -15.20 -1.03
N ILE A 36 6.84 -15.85 -1.15
CA ILE A 36 8.11 -15.32 -0.63
C ILE A 36 9.05 -14.81 -1.73
N GLY A 37 8.77 -15.14 -3.00
CA GLY A 37 9.59 -14.73 -4.14
C GLY A 37 8.89 -13.77 -5.10
N VAL A 38 9.68 -13.13 -5.96
CA VAL A 38 9.19 -12.24 -7.03
C VAL A 38 8.23 -12.97 -7.97
N GLU A 39 8.52 -14.22 -8.34
CA GLU A 39 7.65 -15.00 -9.24
C GLU A 39 6.27 -15.27 -8.62
N ASP A 40 6.17 -15.45 -7.31
CA ASP A 40 4.89 -15.59 -6.62
C ASP A 40 4.03 -14.33 -6.77
N ALA A 41 4.66 -13.16 -6.57
CA ALA A 41 4.00 -11.88 -6.74
C ALA A 41 3.52 -11.68 -8.18
N LEU A 42 4.35 -12.00 -9.17
CA LEU A 42 4.02 -11.89 -10.60
C LEU A 42 2.89 -12.84 -11.02
N ARG A 43 2.91 -14.09 -10.53
CA ARG A 43 1.84 -15.07 -10.76
C ARG A 43 0.51 -14.60 -10.18
N VAL A 44 0.52 -14.08 -8.95
CA VAL A 44 -0.69 -13.52 -8.32
C VAL A 44 -1.16 -12.27 -9.07
N ALA A 45 -0.24 -11.41 -9.51
CA ALA A 45 -0.57 -10.22 -10.27
C ALA A 45 -1.27 -10.56 -11.60
N ALA A 46 -0.72 -11.50 -12.36
CA ALA A 46 -1.33 -11.99 -13.59
C ALA A 46 -2.75 -12.55 -13.36
N ALA A 47 -2.94 -13.36 -12.31
CA ALA A 47 -4.24 -13.94 -11.98
C ALA A 47 -5.28 -12.88 -11.54
N LEU A 48 -4.84 -11.76 -10.97
CA LEU A 48 -5.71 -10.63 -10.63
C LEU A 48 -6.03 -9.78 -11.86
N ASN A 49 -5.04 -9.51 -12.73
CA ASN A 49 -5.25 -8.79 -13.98
C ASN A 49 -6.25 -9.50 -14.91
N GLN A 50 -6.22 -10.84 -14.97
CA GLN A 50 -7.24 -11.64 -15.70
C GLN A 50 -8.67 -11.42 -15.20
N LYS A 51 -8.85 -10.92 -13.97
CA LYS A 51 -10.15 -10.59 -13.37
C LYS A 51 -10.48 -9.10 -13.48
N GLY A 52 -9.69 -8.33 -14.23
CA GLY A 52 -9.83 -6.88 -14.38
C GLY A 52 -9.30 -6.07 -13.18
N LEU A 53 -8.59 -6.69 -12.24
CA LEU A 53 -8.02 -6.01 -11.08
C LEU A 53 -6.59 -5.57 -11.40
N SER A 54 -6.28 -4.28 -11.20
CA SER A 54 -4.91 -3.79 -11.22
C SER A 54 -4.17 -4.14 -9.93
N VAL A 55 -2.84 -4.07 -9.90
CA VAL A 55 -2.04 -4.52 -8.75
C VAL A 55 -1.02 -3.48 -8.27
N SER A 56 -0.79 -3.43 -6.96
CA SER A 56 0.35 -2.74 -6.33
C SER A 56 1.16 -3.80 -5.61
N VAL A 57 2.37 -4.11 -6.06
CA VAL A 57 3.23 -5.12 -5.45
C VAL A 57 4.12 -4.48 -4.39
N ASP A 58 4.25 -5.09 -3.22
CA ASP A 58 5.06 -4.61 -2.10
C ASP A 58 5.96 -5.74 -1.57
N ASN A 59 7.27 -5.47 -1.51
CA ASN A 59 8.22 -6.35 -0.85
C ASN A 59 8.18 -6.09 0.66
N LEU A 60 7.69 -7.07 1.41
CA LEU A 60 7.54 -6.99 2.85
C LEU A 60 8.91 -6.85 3.52
N GLY A 61 9.03 -5.78 4.31
CA GLY A 61 10.20 -5.41 5.09
C GLY A 61 10.10 -3.93 5.44
N GLU A 62 10.60 -3.57 6.62
CA GLU A 62 10.62 -2.21 7.19
C GLU A 62 11.91 -2.11 8.02
N ASN A 63 12.47 -0.89 8.13
CA ASN A 63 13.62 -0.58 9.00
C ASN A 63 14.83 -1.51 8.81
N VAL A 64 15.36 -1.58 7.58
CA VAL A 64 16.62 -2.30 7.34
C VAL A 64 17.75 -1.69 8.16
N THR A 65 18.68 -2.53 8.57
CA THR A 65 19.73 -2.13 9.52
C THR A 65 21.09 -1.94 8.86
N ASN A 66 21.24 -2.33 7.59
CA ASN A 66 22.48 -2.19 6.86
C ASN A 66 22.24 -1.88 5.36
N PRO A 67 23.27 -1.34 4.66
CA PRO A 67 23.17 -0.99 3.25
C PRO A 67 22.88 -2.17 2.31
N ASP A 68 23.33 -3.37 2.65
CA ASP A 68 23.20 -4.53 1.76
C ASP A 68 21.77 -5.05 1.72
N GLU A 69 21.06 -5.02 2.84
CA GLU A 69 19.60 -5.26 2.90
C GLU A 69 18.83 -4.27 2.02
N ALA A 70 19.17 -2.97 2.08
CA ALA A 70 18.55 -1.94 1.24
C ALA A 70 18.79 -2.20 -0.26
N ARG A 71 20.04 -2.52 -0.63
CA ARG A 71 20.40 -2.87 -2.02
C ARG A 71 19.71 -4.14 -2.50
N ALA A 72 19.60 -5.15 -1.65
CA ALA A 72 18.88 -6.38 -1.97
C ALA A 72 17.40 -6.10 -2.23
N SER A 73 16.76 -5.28 -1.39
CA SER A 73 15.37 -4.87 -1.58
C SER A 73 15.17 -4.09 -2.89
N ALA A 74 16.06 -3.13 -3.18
CA ALA A 74 16.05 -2.39 -4.45
C ALA A 74 16.18 -3.34 -5.67
N GLY A 75 17.05 -4.35 -5.58
CA GLY A 75 17.20 -5.37 -6.62
C GLY A 75 15.90 -6.10 -6.94
N LEU A 76 15.11 -6.46 -5.92
CA LEU A 76 13.81 -7.09 -6.10
C LEU A 76 12.82 -6.15 -6.81
N TYR A 77 12.81 -4.86 -6.48
CA TYR A 77 11.95 -3.88 -7.17
C TYR A 77 12.37 -3.64 -8.62
N HIS A 78 13.67 -3.62 -8.92
CA HIS A 78 14.15 -3.56 -10.31
C HIS A 78 13.68 -4.76 -11.12
N GLN A 79 13.81 -5.97 -10.55
CA GLN A 79 13.32 -7.21 -11.17
C GLN A 79 11.79 -7.16 -11.39
N LEU A 80 11.03 -6.67 -10.41
CA LEU A 80 9.58 -6.49 -10.53
C LEU A 80 9.20 -5.54 -11.67
N LEU A 81 9.79 -4.35 -11.70
CA LEU A 81 9.50 -3.35 -12.75
C LEU A 81 9.78 -3.90 -14.15
N GLU A 82 10.90 -4.62 -14.31
CA GLU A 82 11.24 -5.28 -15.56
C GLU A 82 10.23 -6.36 -15.95
N GLN A 83 9.92 -7.28 -15.03
CA GLN A 83 9.03 -8.38 -15.32
C GLN A 83 7.57 -7.94 -15.53
N ILE A 84 7.13 -6.90 -14.83
CA ILE A 84 5.83 -6.25 -15.07
C ILE A 84 5.75 -5.74 -16.50
N ALA A 85 6.81 -5.07 -16.99
CA ALA A 85 6.86 -4.55 -18.35
C ALA A 85 6.88 -5.69 -19.40
N VAL A 86 7.76 -6.68 -19.24
CA VAL A 86 7.91 -7.82 -20.16
C VAL A 86 6.60 -8.60 -20.29
N ARG A 87 5.93 -8.84 -19.16
CA ARG A 87 4.67 -9.61 -19.11
C ARG A 87 3.43 -8.75 -19.38
N ARG A 88 3.61 -7.43 -19.56
CA ARG A 88 2.53 -6.44 -19.76
C ARG A 88 1.45 -6.52 -18.67
N LEU A 89 1.88 -6.64 -17.42
CA LEU A 89 0.98 -6.70 -16.27
C LEU A 89 0.46 -5.29 -15.94
N ASP A 90 -0.82 -5.19 -15.59
CA ASP A 90 -1.39 -3.98 -14.97
C ASP A 90 -1.02 -3.99 -13.47
N ALA A 91 0.24 -3.64 -13.22
CA ALA A 91 0.84 -3.63 -11.91
C ALA A 91 1.81 -2.47 -11.74
N ASN A 92 1.89 -1.92 -10.53
CA ASN A 92 2.91 -0.99 -10.10
C ASN A 92 3.55 -1.48 -8.79
N VAL A 93 4.53 -0.75 -8.27
CA VAL A 93 5.22 -1.12 -7.03
C VAL A 93 4.93 -0.11 -5.92
N SER A 94 4.86 -0.62 -4.68
CA SER A 94 4.81 0.13 -3.44
C SER A 94 6.07 -0.19 -2.65
N LEU A 95 6.70 0.81 -2.04
CA LEU A 95 7.88 0.64 -1.19
C LEU A 95 7.82 1.55 0.04
N LYS A 96 8.62 1.23 1.05
CA LYS A 96 8.80 2.02 2.27
C LYS A 96 10.23 2.53 2.32
N LEU A 97 10.43 3.80 2.66
CA LEU A 97 11.77 4.40 2.59
C LEU A 97 12.71 3.79 3.63
N THR A 98 12.20 3.36 4.78
CA THR A 98 13.01 2.66 5.78
C THR A 98 13.49 1.29 5.29
N HIS A 99 12.76 0.63 4.38
CA HIS A 99 13.22 -0.60 3.71
C HIS A 99 14.27 -0.30 2.63
N MET A 100 14.30 0.94 2.13
CA MET A 100 15.28 1.42 1.16
C MET A 100 16.50 2.08 1.81
N GLY A 101 16.65 1.95 3.13
CA GLY A 101 17.84 2.43 3.85
C GLY A 101 17.74 3.87 4.36
N LEU A 102 16.56 4.47 4.45
CA LEU A 102 16.40 5.87 4.92
C LEU A 102 17.03 6.14 6.29
N ASP A 103 17.01 5.16 7.20
CA ASP A 103 17.62 5.26 8.53
C ASP A 103 19.06 4.77 8.59
N VAL A 104 19.54 4.10 7.53
CA VAL A 104 20.93 3.65 7.42
C VAL A 104 21.78 4.77 6.84
N GLU A 105 21.40 5.25 5.66
CA GLU A 105 22.05 6.34 4.96
C GLU A 105 21.04 6.98 4.00
N GLU A 106 20.67 8.23 4.26
CA GLU A 106 19.65 8.91 3.48
C GLU A 106 20.03 9.04 2.00
N GLN A 107 21.31 9.29 1.70
CA GLN A 107 21.81 9.35 0.32
C GLN A 107 21.68 8.02 -0.41
N LEU A 108 21.95 6.90 0.27
CA LEU A 108 21.72 5.56 -0.28
C LEU A 108 20.25 5.37 -0.66
N ALA A 109 19.33 5.75 0.22
CA ALA A 109 17.90 5.66 -0.08
C ALA A 109 17.52 6.51 -1.31
N ARG A 110 18.05 7.73 -1.41
CA ARG A 110 17.85 8.63 -2.57
C ARG A 110 18.33 8.00 -3.86
N ASP A 111 19.53 7.41 -3.87
CA ASP A 111 20.09 6.79 -5.06
C ASP A 111 19.29 5.55 -5.48
N LEU A 112 18.94 4.68 -4.52
CA LEU A 112 18.17 3.46 -4.79
C LEU A 112 16.77 3.78 -5.31
N VAL A 113 16.00 4.61 -4.59
CA VAL A 113 14.62 4.93 -4.99
C VAL A 113 14.61 5.83 -6.24
N GLY A 114 15.56 6.75 -6.37
CA GLY A 114 15.74 7.54 -7.58
C GLY A 114 16.01 6.67 -8.81
N GLY A 115 16.82 5.62 -8.68
CA GLY A 115 17.03 4.61 -9.71
C GLY A 115 15.76 3.86 -10.09
N LEU A 116 14.94 3.48 -9.11
CA LEU A 116 13.65 2.82 -9.34
C LEU A 116 12.65 3.72 -10.08
N VAL A 117 12.53 4.99 -9.68
CA VAL A 117 11.62 5.93 -10.35
C VAL A 117 12.07 6.21 -11.78
N LYS A 118 13.38 6.40 -12.02
CA LYS A 118 13.93 6.54 -13.38
C LYS A 118 13.64 5.30 -14.23
N ARG A 119 13.80 4.09 -13.67
CA ARG A 119 13.47 2.84 -14.38
C ARG A 119 11.98 2.76 -14.68
N ALA A 120 11.11 3.14 -13.74
CA ALA A 120 9.66 3.16 -13.95
C ALA A 120 9.27 4.14 -15.06
N ALA A 121 9.86 5.34 -15.08
CA ALA A 121 9.64 6.36 -16.12
C ALA A 121 10.10 5.92 -17.51
N ALA A 122 11.15 5.10 -17.60
CA ALA A 122 11.69 4.61 -18.86
C ALA A 122 10.90 3.45 -19.50
N ILE A 123 9.92 2.87 -18.80
CA ILE A 123 9.06 1.81 -19.36
C ILE A 123 8.03 2.45 -20.32
N ALA A 124 7.63 1.73 -21.37
CA ALA A 124 6.61 2.18 -22.32
C ALA A 124 5.35 1.28 -22.25
N PRO A 125 4.19 1.79 -21.77
CA PRO A 125 3.98 3.10 -21.13
C PRO A 125 4.66 3.21 -19.74
N PRO A 126 4.91 4.43 -19.22
CA PRO A 126 5.57 4.61 -17.93
C PRO A 126 4.88 3.86 -16.79
N ASN A 127 5.68 3.21 -15.95
CA ASN A 127 5.21 2.59 -14.72
C ASN A 127 5.27 3.59 -13.54
N PHE A 128 4.85 3.16 -12.36
CA PHE A 128 4.65 4.00 -11.20
C PHE A 128 5.29 3.39 -9.94
N VAL A 129 5.88 4.24 -9.11
CA VAL A 129 6.38 3.89 -7.77
C VAL A 129 5.56 4.64 -6.72
N ARG A 130 4.86 3.89 -5.87
CA ARG A 130 4.22 4.45 -4.68
C ARG A 130 5.20 4.41 -3.52
N VAL A 131 5.46 5.56 -2.91
CA VAL A 131 6.14 5.63 -1.62
C VAL A 131 5.06 5.56 -0.53
N ASP A 132 5.05 4.44 0.19
CA ASP A 132 4.13 4.21 1.30
C ASP A 132 4.49 5.10 2.49
N MET A 133 3.46 5.54 3.23
CA MET A 133 3.63 6.38 4.40
C MET A 133 3.78 5.51 5.64
N GLU A 134 4.85 5.76 6.38
CA GLU A 134 5.19 5.05 7.61
C GLU A 134 4.64 5.80 8.83
N GLY A 135 5.22 5.60 10.02
CA GLY A 135 4.85 6.34 11.23
C GLY A 135 5.18 7.83 11.15
N SER A 136 4.61 8.63 12.05
CA SER A 136 4.72 10.10 12.04
C SER A 136 6.16 10.64 12.06
N ALA A 137 7.10 9.90 12.64
CA ALA A 137 8.53 10.22 12.62
C ALA A 137 9.12 10.34 11.20
N TYR A 138 8.48 9.71 10.21
CA TYR A 138 8.95 9.66 8.82
C TYR A 138 8.13 10.54 7.88
N THR A 139 6.99 11.10 8.31
CA THR A 139 6.04 11.76 7.41
C THR A 139 6.69 12.90 6.62
N GLN A 140 7.34 13.84 7.29
CA GLN A 140 7.93 14.99 6.61
C GLN A 140 9.05 14.57 5.65
N ARG A 141 10.00 13.73 6.12
CA ARG A 141 11.08 13.19 5.29
C ARG A 141 10.54 12.48 4.05
N THR A 142 9.46 11.70 4.19
CA THR A 142 8.82 10.99 3.08
C THR A 142 8.22 11.95 2.06
N LEU A 143 7.50 12.99 2.51
CA LEU A 143 6.89 13.97 1.61
C LEU A 143 7.96 14.77 0.84
N ASP A 144 9.00 15.24 1.53
CA ASP A 144 10.12 15.97 0.91
C ASP A 144 10.81 15.12 -0.15
N PHE A 145 11.04 13.85 0.16
CA PHE A 145 11.64 12.87 -0.74
C PHE A 145 10.78 12.66 -2.00
N VAL A 146 9.46 12.53 -1.85
CA VAL A 146 8.54 12.38 -2.99
C VAL A 146 8.51 13.64 -3.86
N HIS A 147 8.49 14.83 -3.26
CA HIS A 147 8.54 16.09 -3.99
C HIS A 147 9.83 16.21 -4.82
N GLU A 148 10.98 15.92 -4.23
CA GLU A 148 12.27 15.93 -4.94
C GLU A 148 12.26 14.96 -6.12
N LEU A 149 11.86 13.70 -5.89
CA LEU A 149 11.81 12.69 -6.95
C LEU A 149 10.84 13.05 -8.07
N HIS A 150 9.70 13.66 -7.75
CA HIS A 150 8.73 14.08 -8.74
C HIS A 150 9.26 15.23 -9.62
N ARG A 151 10.00 16.17 -9.03
CA ARG A 151 10.57 17.33 -9.73
C ARG A 151 11.76 16.97 -10.62
N ALA A 152 12.40 15.82 -10.38
CA ALA A 152 13.50 15.36 -11.24
C ALA A 152 13.03 15.18 -12.71
N PRO A 153 13.84 15.60 -13.70
CA PRO A 153 13.46 15.53 -15.12
C PRO A 153 13.03 14.12 -15.55
N GLY A 154 11.86 14.02 -16.18
CA GLY A 154 11.30 12.76 -16.69
C GLY A 154 10.52 11.93 -15.65
N ASN A 155 10.54 12.29 -14.36
CA ASN A 155 9.87 11.51 -13.31
C ASN A 155 8.41 11.92 -13.05
N GLN A 156 7.93 13.00 -13.68
CA GLN A 156 6.58 13.52 -13.48
C GLN A 156 5.55 12.44 -13.78
N GLY A 157 4.62 12.23 -12.83
CA GLY A 157 3.59 11.20 -12.92
C GLY A 157 4.05 9.76 -12.61
N CYS A 158 5.35 9.52 -12.39
CA CYS A 158 5.92 8.18 -12.14
C CYS A 158 6.17 7.87 -10.66
N VAL A 159 5.96 8.84 -9.77
CA VAL A 159 6.09 8.68 -8.31
C VAL A 159 4.95 9.38 -7.58
N GLY A 160 4.59 8.89 -6.38
CA GLY A 160 3.67 9.61 -5.50
C GLY A 160 3.62 9.05 -4.08
N ALA A 161 2.92 9.76 -3.20
CA ALA A 161 2.90 9.52 -1.75
C ALA A 161 1.61 8.86 -1.26
N VAL A 162 1.64 8.35 -0.03
CA VAL A 162 0.43 7.98 0.73
C VAL A 162 0.12 9.10 1.73
N ILE A 163 -1.16 9.43 1.91
CA ILE A 163 -1.64 10.29 2.99
C ILE A 163 -2.55 9.48 3.92
N GLN A 164 -2.34 9.65 5.22
CA GLN A 164 -3.12 9.01 6.26
C GLN A 164 -4.14 10.01 6.82
N ALA A 165 -5.43 9.72 6.65
CA ALA A 165 -6.53 10.64 6.98
C ALA A 165 -6.64 10.97 8.48
N TYR A 166 -6.11 10.14 9.37
CA TYR A 166 -6.06 10.42 10.80
C TYR A 166 -5.06 11.52 11.20
N MET A 167 -4.13 11.93 10.33
CA MET A 167 -3.12 12.93 10.70
C MET A 167 -3.76 14.31 10.69
N ARG A 168 -3.45 15.12 11.71
CA ARG A 168 -3.93 16.51 11.78
C ARG A 168 -3.36 17.37 10.65
N SER A 169 -2.17 17.04 10.13
CA SER A 169 -1.54 17.71 9.00
C SER A 169 -2.08 17.31 7.63
N ALA A 170 -2.89 16.25 7.54
CA ALA A 170 -3.21 15.57 6.28
C ALA A 170 -3.78 16.50 5.20
N GLU A 171 -4.61 17.48 5.57
CA GLU A 171 -5.20 18.42 4.60
C GLU A 171 -4.16 19.37 4.00
N ALA A 172 -3.24 19.89 4.83
CA ALA A 172 -2.15 20.73 4.37
C ALA A 172 -1.18 19.95 3.47
N ASP A 173 -0.89 18.70 3.82
CA ASP A 173 0.01 17.84 3.03
C ASP A 173 -0.63 17.44 1.69
N VAL A 174 -1.95 17.19 1.67
CA VAL A 174 -2.71 17.00 0.41
C VAL A 174 -2.61 18.24 -0.47
N ALA A 175 -2.79 19.44 0.09
CA ALA A 175 -2.73 20.68 -0.69
C ALA A 175 -1.36 20.86 -1.37
N LYS A 176 -0.25 20.60 -0.64
CA LYS A 176 1.11 20.69 -1.19
C LYS A 176 1.36 19.69 -2.31
N LEU A 177 0.97 18.43 -2.13
CA LEU A 177 1.14 17.39 -3.14
C LEU A 177 0.30 17.68 -4.40
N LEU A 178 -0.93 18.17 -4.24
CA LEU A 178 -1.81 18.54 -5.36
C LEU A 178 -1.29 19.75 -6.13
N ALA A 179 -0.63 20.71 -5.47
CA ALA A 179 -0.05 21.87 -6.14
C ALA A 179 1.01 21.48 -7.19
N GLU A 180 1.62 20.31 -7.06
CA GLU A 180 2.59 19.75 -8.00
C GLU A 180 2.01 18.63 -8.88
N GLY A 181 0.72 18.34 -8.78
CA GLY A 181 0.11 17.26 -9.54
C GLY A 181 0.53 15.84 -9.08
N ILE A 182 1.03 15.71 -7.85
CA ILE A 182 1.52 14.43 -7.33
C ILE A 182 0.34 13.52 -6.99
N ARG A 183 0.37 12.29 -7.51
CA ARG A 183 -0.66 11.28 -7.24
C ARG A 183 -0.63 10.88 -5.77
N ILE A 184 -1.79 10.81 -5.11
CA ILE A 184 -1.95 10.41 -3.72
C ILE A 184 -2.71 9.08 -3.61
N ARG A 185 -2.27 8.21 -2.69
CA ARG A 185 -3.09 7.13 -2.12
C ARG A 185 -3.59 7.58 -0.75
N LEU A 186 -4.89 7.64 -0.54
CA LEU A 186 -5.51 8.01 0.73
C LEU A 186 -5.88 6.77 1.53
N CYS A 187 -5.35 6.63 2.75
CA CYS A 187 -5.70 5.58 3.70
C CYS A 187 -6.18 6.20 5.03
N LYS A 188 -6.71 5.41 5.97
CA LYS A 188 -7.08 5.94 7.31
C LYS A 188 -5.87 6.26 8.17
N GLY A 189 -4.83 5.42 8.12
CA GLY A 189 -3.71 5.40 9.05
C GLY A 189 -3.58 4.02 9.70
N ALA A 190 -2.35 3.53 9.87
CA ALA A 190 -2.07 2.17 10.36
C ALA A 190 -1.25 2.13 11.65
N TYR A 191 -0.61 3.24 12.02
CA TYR A 191 0.30 3.33 13.15
C TYR A 191 -0.42 3.84 14.40
N LYS A 192 0.14 3.57 15.58
CA LYS A 192 -0.35 4.13 16.83
C LYS A 192 0.36 5.46 17.04
N GLU A 193 -0.40 6.54 17.04
CA GLU A 193 0.10 7.92 17.11
C GLU A 193 -0.52 8.66 18.29
N LEU A 194 0.17 9.68 18.77
CA LEU A 194 -0.30 10.49 19.90
C LEU A 194 -1.47 11.42 19.49
N PRO A 195 -2.37 11.78 20.41
CA PRO A 195 -3.53 12.65 20.13
C PRO A 195 -3.17 14.03 19.57
N GLU A 196 -1.99 14.54 19.89
CA GLU A 196 -1.48 15.85 19.45
C GLU A 196 -1.21 15.87 17.94
N ILE A 197 -0.92 14.71 17.34
CA ILE A 197 -0.56 14.58 15.93
C ILE A 197 -1.64 13.85 15.10
N ALA A 198 -2.46 13.01 15.75
CA ALA A 198 -3.47 12.21 15.07
C ALA A 198 -4.84 12.22 15.78
N LEU A 199 -5.90 12.22 14.97
CA LEU A 199 -7.27 11.98 15.38
C LEU A 199 -7.41 10.57 15.97
N GLN A 200 -8.09 10.46 17.11
CA GLN A 200 -8.20 9.20 17.85
C GLN A 200 -9.55 8.53 17.63
N GLU A 201 -10.62 9.33 17.53
CA GLU A 201 -11.97 8.80 17.37
C GLU A 201 -12.21 8.33 15.94
N LYS A 202 -12.77 7.12 15.80
CA LYS A 202 -13.04 6.52 14.49
C LYS A 202 -13.93 7.41 13.62
N SER A 203 -14.95 8.04 14.22
CA SER A 203 -15.86 8.95 13.51
C SER A 203 -15.14 10.17 12.95
N GLU A 204 -14.18 10.74 13.69
CA GLU A 204 -13.36 11.86 13.23
C GLU A 204 -12.43 11.45 12.10
N VAL A 205 -11.80 10.27 12.19
CA VAL A 205 -10.95 9.71 11.14
C VAL A 205 -11.75 9.44 9.86
N ASP A 206 -12.96 8.88 9.98
CA ASP A 206 -13.84 8.62 8.84
C ASP A 206 -14.30 9.93 8.19
N ALA A 207 -14.68 10.93 9.00
CA ALA A 207 -15.04 12.26 8.51
C ALA A 207 -13.86 12.94 7.80
N SER A 208 -12.64 12.82 8.36
CA SER A 208 -11.42 13.31 7.72
C SER A 208 -11.16 12.63 6.38
N TYR A 209 -11.27 11.31 6.33
CA TYR A 209 -11.12 10.56 5.09
C TYR A 209 -12.10 11.05 4.02
N VAL A 210 -13.38 11.19 4.36
CA VAL A 210 -14.40 11.66 3.42
C VAL A 210 -14.13 13.09 2.96
N ARG A 211 -13.68 14.00 3.84
CA ARG A 211 -13.28 15.36 3.42
C ARG A 211 -12.12 15.32 2.42
N LEU A 212 -11.02 14.66 2.76
CA LEU A 212 -9.83 14.57 1.92
C LEU A 212 -10.14 13.89 0.58
N MET A 213 -10.91 12.80 0.60
CA MET A 213 -11.40 12.13 -0.61
C MET A 213 -12.10 13.11 -1.56
N LYS A 214 -12.98 13.98 -1.06
CA LYS A 214 -13.68 14.95 -1.91
C LYS A 214 -12.73 15.98 -2.53
N ILE A 215 -11.69 16.40 -1.79
CA ILE A 215 -10.63 17.29 -2.30
C ILE A 215 -9.88 16.59 -3.44
N LEU A 216 -9.43 15.36 -3.21
CA LEU A 216 -8.71 14.54 -4.19
C LEU A 216 -9.54 14.32 -5.46
N LEU A 217 -10.80 13.90 -5.31
CA LEU A 217 -11.70 13.58 -6.43
C LEU A 217 -12.06 14.81 -7.29
N LYS A 218 -11.95 16.03 -6.75
CA LYS A 218 -12.13 17.27 -7.52
C LYS A 218 -10.87 17.71 -8.27
N SER A 219 -9.72 17.13 -7.97
CA SER A 219 -8.48 17.43 -8.70
C SER A 219 -8.46 16.73 -10.07
N SER A 220 -7.59 17.19 -10.97
CA SER A 220 -7.35 16.53 -12.28
C SER A 220 -6.38 15.34 -12.18
N VAL A 221 -5.91 15.00 -10.98
CA VAL A 221 -4.86 13.99 -10.75
C VAL A 221 -5.48 12.65 -10.42
N TYR A 222 -4.95 11.57 -11.00
CA TYR A 222 -5.44 10.22 -10.74
C TYR A 222 -4.99 9.70 -9.36
N HIS A 223 -5.97 9.42 -8.48
CA HIS A 223 -5.74 9.05 -7.09
C HIS A 223 -6.25 7.66 -6.71
N GLY A 224 -5.71 7.12 -5.62
CA GLY A 224 -6.13 5.84 -5.04
C GLY A 224 -6.85 6.02 -3.70
N LEU A 225 -8.07 5.52 -3.59
CA LEU A 225 -8.83 5.48 -2.34
C LEU A 225 -8.64 4.12 -1.66
N ALA A 226 -7.67 4.02 -0.76
CA ALA A 226 -7.33 2.77 -0.07
C ALA A 226 -8.21 2.57 1.18
N THR A 227 -9.27 1.77 1.05
CA THR A 227 -10.20 1.45 2.15
C THR A 227 -10.99 0.18 1.88
N HIS A 228 -11.38 -0.52 2.95
CA HIS A 228 -12.34 -1.65 2.91
C HIS A 228 -13.68 -1.30 3.59
N ASP A 229 -13.89 -0.02 3.87
CA ASP A 229 -15.08 0.52 4.50
C ASP A 229 -16.14 0.81 3.46
N GLU A 230 -17.21 0.01 3.45
CA GLU A 230 -18.28 0.13 2.46
C GLU A 230 -19.04 1.45 2.54
N ALA A 231 -19.13 2.07 3.72
CA ALA A 231 -19.79 3.36 3.86
C ALA A 231 -19.00 4.44 3.10
N ILE A 232 -17.68 4.51 3.31
CA ILE A 232 -16.79 5.44 2.62
C ILE A 232 -16.78 5.19 1.10
N ILE A 233 -16.80 3.93 0.68
CA ILE A 233 -16.85 3.56 -0.75
C ILE A 233 -18.15 4.04 -1.38
N ASN A 234 -19.28 3.86 -0.69
CA ASN A 234 -20.57 4.33 -1.18
C ASN A 234 -20.62 5.87 -1.24
N ASP A 235 -20.04 6.57 -0.25
CA ASP A 235 -19.90 8.02 -0.28
C ASP A 235 -19.04 8.50 -1.47
N ALA A 236 -17.94 7.81 -1.76
CA ALA A 236 -17.09 8.09 -2.92
C ALA A 236 -17.86 7.96 -4.24
N LYS A 237 -18.59 6.84 -4.41
CA LYS A 237 -19.41 6.57 -5.59
C LYS A 237 -20.51 7.62 -5.78
N ALA A 238 -21.21 7.97 -4.69
CA ALA A 238 -22.28 8.97 -4.71
C ALA A 238 -21.73 10.36 -5.03
N PHE A 239 -20.60 10.73 -4.43
CA PHE A 239 -19.90 11.98 -4.72
C PHE A 239 -19.47 12.05 -6.19
N ALA A 240 -18.76 11.03 -6.69
CA ALA A 240 -18.31 10.98 -8.08
C ALA A 240 -19.48 11.07 -9.08
N THR A 241 -20.59 10.38 -8.81
CA THR A 241 -21.79 10.43 -9.66
C THR A 241 -22.39 11.84 -9.69
N ARG A 242 -22.54 12.49 -8.53
CA ARG A 242 -23.11 13.84 -8.46
C ARG A 242 -22.23 14.88 -9.15
N GLU A 243 -20.91 14.81 -8.95
CA GLU A 243 -19.95 15.75 -9.53
C GLU A 243 -19.57 15.37 -10.98
N LYS A 244 -20.20 14.33 -11.57
CA LYS A 244 -19.92 13.82 -12.94
C LYS A 244 -18.45 13.44 -13.16
N ILE A 245 -17.79 12.93 -12.13
CA ILE A 245 -16.41 12.45 -12.20
C ILE A 245 -16.41 11.05 -12.82
N SER A 246 -15.56 10.86 -13.84
CA SER A 246 -15.43 9.57 -14.54
C SER A 246 -15.01 8.46 -13.57
N ARG A 247 -15.52 7.24 -13.79
CA ARG A 247 -15.09 6.04 -13.05
C ARG A 247 -13.62 5.68 -13.31
N ASP A 248 -13.04 6.23 -14.37
CA ASP A 248 -11.63 6.08 -14.74
C ASP A 248 -10.74 7.20 -14.19
N ALA A 249 -11.29 8.19 -13.47
CA ALA A 249 -10.51 9.30 -12.92
C ALA A 249 -9.79 8.94 -11.60
N PHE A 250 -10.20 7.85 -10.94
CA PHE A 250 -9.59 7.35 -9.71
C PHE A 250 -9.79 5.84 -9.59
N GLU A 251 -9.18 5.22 -8.59
CA GLU A 251 -9.39 3.82 -8.24
C GLU A 251 -9.67 3.62 -6.75
N PHE A 252 -10.45 2.60 -6.44
CA PHE A 252 -10.46 2.02 -5.10
C PHE A 252 -9.25 1.11 -4.92
N GLN A 253 -8.73 1.02 -3.71
CA GLN A 253 -7.61 0.13 -3.40
C GLN A 253 -7.86 -0.69 -2.15
N MET A 254 -7.52 -1.99 -2.22
CA MET A 254 -7.73 -2.93 -1.12
C MET A 254 -6.59 -3.92 -1.05
N LEU A 255 -6.33 -4.40 0.17
CA LEU A 255 -5.36 -5.44 0.41
C LEU A 255 -5.78 -6.79 -0.17
N TYR A 256 -4.78 -7.54 -0.63
CA TYR A 256 -4.94 -8.91 -1.06
C TYR A 256 -5.53 -9.78 0.06
N GLY A 257 -6.48 -10.65 -0.30
CA GLY A 257 -7.15 -11.53 0.66
C GLY A 257 -8.30 -10.92 1.45
N ILE A 258 -8.49 -9.60 1.42
CA ILE A 258 -9.49 -8.89 2.22
C ILE A 258 -10.63 -8.39 1.33
N ARG A 259 -11.88 -8.74 1.68
CA ARG A 259 -13.08 -8.29 0.96
C ARG A 259 -13.04 -8.55 -0.55
N ARG A 260 -12.61 -9.75 -0.96
CA ARG A 260 -12.57 -10.19 -2.37
C ARG A 260 -13.94 -10.05 -3.06
N ASP A 261 -15.01 -10.25 -2.29
CA ASP A 261 -16.40 -10.01 -2.72
C ASP A 261 -16.61 -8.56 -3.19
N LEU A 262 -16.12 -7.59 -2.42
CA LEU A 262 -16.26 -6.17 -2.71
C LEU A 262 -15.35 -5.73 -3.86
N GLN A 263 -14.12 -6.27 -3.92
CA GLN A 263 -13.19 -6.04 -5.03
C GLN A 263 -13.83 -6.40 -6.38
N LEU A 264 -14.41 -7.61 -6.46
CA LEU A 264 -15.08 -8.07 -7.68
C LEU A 264 -16.38 -7.32 -7.97
N ARG A 265 -17.13 -6.93 -6.93
CA ARG A 265 -18.33 -6.10 -7.08
C ARG A 265 -18.01 -4.76 -7.71
N LEU A 266 -16.96 -4.07 -7.25
CA LEU A 266 -16.54 -2.78 -7.78
C LEU A 266 -16.15 -2.85 -9.26
N ILE A 267 -15.41 -3.89 -9.66
CA ILE A 267 -15.10 -4.14 -11.08
C ILE A 267 -16.38 -4.36 -11.89
N LYS A 268 -17.32 -5.17 -11.40
CA LYS A 268 -18.60 -5.44 -12.09
C LYS A 268 -19.44 -4.17 -12.24
N GLU A 269 -19.35 -3.26 -11.28
CA GLU A 269 -19.97 -1.94 -11.32
C GLU A 269 -19.21 -0.94 -12.21
N GLY A 270 -18.07 -1.33 -12.80
CA GLY A 270 -17.27 -0.50 -13.71
C GLY A 270 -16.34 0.50 -13.03
N TRP A 271 -16.02 0.31 -11.74
CA TRP A 271 -15.03 1.12 -11.03
C TRP A 271 -13.64 0.52 -11.15
N ARG A 272 -12.60 1.37 -11.20
CA ARG A 272 -11.22 0.90 -11.12
C ARG A 272 -10.90 0.39 -9.72
N MET A 273 -10.19 -0.73 -9.67
CA MET A 273 -9.86 -1.43 -8.43
C MET A 273 -8.40 -1.91 -8.50
N ARG A 274 -7.59 -1.50 -7.52
CA ARG A 274 -6.21 -1.96 -7.33
C ARG A 274 -6.08 -2.83 -6.09
N VAL A 275 -5.48 -4.01 -6.24
CA VAL A 275 -5.19 -4.89 -5.12
C VAL A 275 -3.74 -4.70 -4.69
N TYR A 276 -3.52 -4.40 -3.41
CA TYR A 276 -2.20 -4.33 -2.80
C TYR A 276 -1.76 -5.76 -2.44
N VAL A 277 -0.72 -6.24 -3.11
CA VAL A 277 -0.22 -7.61 -3.07
C VAL A 277 1.15 -7.63 -2.41
N PRO A 278 1.22 -7.98 -1.12
CA PRO A 278 2.49 -8.12 -0.43
C PRO A 278 3.13 -9.49 -0.73
N PHE A 279 4.45 -9.55 -0.76
CA PHE A 279 5.26 -10.77 -0.88
C PHE A 279 6.56 -10.62 -0.08
N GLY A 280 7.27 -11.71 0.15
CA GLY A 280 8.59 -11.69 0.79
C GLY A 280 8.66 -12.48 2.09
N THR A 281 9.86 -12.57 2.65
CA THR A 281 10.15 -13.39 3.83
C THR A 281 9.64 -12.79 5.13
N GLU A 282 9.55 -11.47 5.24
CA GLU A 282 9.09 -10.73 6.42
C GLU A 282 7.56 -10.71 6.58
N TRP A 283 6.89 -11.82 6.24
CA TRP A 283 5.43 -11.83 6.12
C TRP A 283 4.68 -11.89 7.45
N TYR A 284 5.32 -12.39 8.50
CA TYR A 284 4.65 -12.69 9.76
C TYR A 284 4.12 -11.44 10.49
N PRO A 285 4.90 -10.35 10.68
CA PRO A 285 4.39 -9.14 11.30
C PRO A 285 3.21 -8.53 10.53
N TYR A 286 3.32 -8.49 9.20
CA TYR A 286 2.25 -8.02 8.33
C TYR A 286 0.96 -8.86 8.50
N PHE A 287 1.11 -10.18 8.49
CA PHE A 287 0.01 -11.11 8.68
C PHE A 287 -0.69 -10.91 10.03
N MET A 288 0.06 -10.78 11.13
CA MET A 288 -0.50 -10.54 12.45
C MET A 288 -1.28 -9.22 12.53
N ARG A 289 -0.79 -8.15 11.90
CA ARG A 289 -1.54 -6.90 11.78
C ARG A 289 -2.87 -7.09 11.04
N ARG A 290 -2.91 -7.89 9.97
CA ARG A 290 -4.17 -8.21 9.27
C ARG A 290 -5.17 -8.98 10.14
N LEU A 291 -4.70 -9.81 11.08
CA LEU A 291 -5.58 -10.51 12.03
C LEU A 291 -6.14 -9.58 13.10
N ALA A 292 -5.31 -8.65 13.57
CA ALA A 292 -5.69 -7.67 14.58
C ALA A 292 -6.81 -6.72 14.10
N GLU A 293 -6.91 -6.48 12.80
CA GLU A 293 -7.82 -5.48 12.21
C GLU A 293 -9.29 -5.89 12.16
N ARG A 294 -9.61 -7.19 12.01
CA ARG A 294 -11.01 -7.65 11.98
C ARG A 294 -11.17 -9.02 12.66
N PRO A 295 -12.09 -9.16 13.64
CA PRO A 295 -12.39 -10.45 14.27
C PRO A 295 -12.77 -11.55 13.27
N ALA A 296 -13.42 -11.18 12.15
CA ALA A 296 -13.76 -12.11 11.08
C ALA A 296 -12.53 -12.75 10.41
N ASN A 297 -11.39 -12.05 10.33
CA ASN A 297 -10.14 -12.61 9.80
C ASN A 297 -9.62 -13.70 10.74
N ALA A 298 -9.67 -13.48 12.06
CA ALA A 298 -9.31 -14.47 13.06
C ALA A 298 -10.27 -15.68 13.07
N LEU A 299 -11.58 -15.43 12.99
CA LEU A 299 -12.62 -16.48 12.96
C LEU A 299 -12.50 -17.38 11.71
N PHE A 300 -12.14 -16.80 10.57
CA PHE A 300 -11.87 -17.54 9.34
C PHE A 300 -10.69 -18.49 9.47
N ILE A 301 -9.60 -18.06 10.12
CA ILE A 301 -8.45 -18.93 10.38
C ILE A 301 -8.83 -20.07 11.31
N ALA A 302 -9.55 -19.78 12.40
CA ALA A 302 -10.05 -20.81 13.30
C ALA A 302 -10.88 -21.86 12.55
N ARG A 303 -11.75 -21.42 11.62
CA ARG A 303 -12.54 -22.32 10.78
C ARG A 303 -11.72 -23.14 9.79
N ASN A 304 -10.64 -22.61 9.21
CA ASN A 304 -9.77 -23.38 8.31
C ASN A 304 -8.81 -24.32 9.04
N LEU A 305 -8.41 -24.00 10.27
CA LEU A 305 -7.62 -24.92 11.10
C LEU A 305 -8.47 -26.11 11.61
N LEU A 306 -9.77 -25.90 11.79
CA LEU A 306 -10.74 -26.92 12.21
C LEU A 306 -11.29 -27.77 11.05
N ARG A 307 -11.19 -27.29 9.81
CA ARG A 307 -11.44 -28.09 8.61
C ARG A 307 -10.19 -28.92 8.31
N ARG A 308 -10.05 -30.03 9.04
CA ARG A 308 -9.24 -31.18 8.59
C ARG A 308 -9.99 -31.93 7.50
#